data_AF-A0A3D3W3J4-F1
#
_entry.id   AF-A0A3D3W3J4-F1
#
_cell.length_a   1.000
_cell.length_b   1.000
_cell.length_c   1.000
_cell.angle_alpha   90.00
_cell.angle_beta   90.00
_cell.angle_gamma   90.00
#
_symmetry.space_group_name_H-M   'P 1'
#
loop_
_entity.id
_entity.type
_entity.pdbx_description
1 polymer ?
#
loop_
_entity_poly.entity_id
_entity_poly.type
_entity_poly.pdbx_seq_one_letter_code
_entity_poly.pdbx_strand_id
1 'polypeptide(L)'
;GIVRICDDVEIGACTTIDRAKVGETVIGTGTRIDNLVMIGHNCQIGRHNLLVSQVGFAGSVSTGDYVVCAGQVGVADHVHLGDGAIVGAKAGVHRDMPGGQTYLGAPAGPVAETTRQLMALKRLPDLRDTVRQLEREMAELRRRLDGPSETAESAAA
;
A
#
# COMPACT_ATOMS: atom_id res chain seq x y z
N GLY A 1 11.72 -28.83 -3.46
CA GLY A 1 11.97 -28.26 -4.79
C GLY A 1 13.37 -27.67 -4.86
N ILE A 2 13.65 -26.93 -5.93
CA ILE A 2 14.94 -26.25 -6.16
C ILE A 2 14.76 -24.73 -6.25
N VAL A 3 15.87 -24.01 -6.34
CA VAL A 3 15.91 -22.63 -6.83
C VAL A 3 16.56 -22.65 -8.20
N ARG A 4 15.96 -21.94 -9.17
CA ARG A 4 16.55 -21.73 -10.50
C ARG A 4 16.77 -20.23 -10.69
N ILE A 5 18.04 -19.87 -10.88
CA ILE A 5 18.47 -18.52 -11.21
C ILE A 5 18.83 -18.52 -12.69
N CYS A 6 18.17 -17.67 -13.48
CA CYS A 6 18.42 -17.53 -14.90
C CYS A 6 19.64 -16.64 -15.18
N ASP A 7 19.97 -16.48 -16.47
CA ASP A 7 21.11 -15.70 -16.93
C ASP A 7 21.02 -14.22 -16.53
N ASP A 8 22.18 -13.57 -16.37
CA ASP A 8 22.30 -12.13 -16.12
C ASP A 8 21.56 -11.61 -14.86
N VAL A 9 21.28 -12.49 -13.91
CA VAL A 9 20.70 -12.10 -12.61
C VAL A 9 21.80 -11.56 -11.69
N GLU A 10 21.56 -10.39 -11.11
CA GLU A 10 22.42 -9.78 -10.09
C GLU A 10 21.78 -9.93 -8.71
N ILE A 11 22.54 -10.42 -7.73
CA ILE A 11 22.06 -10.64 -6.36
C ILE A 11 22.99 -9.92 -5.38
N GLY A 12 22.41 -9.02 -4.60
CA GLY A 12 23.09 -8.24 -3.57
C GLY A 12 23.45 -9.06 -2.33
N ALA A 13 24.23 -8.43 -1.45
CA ALA A 13 24.72 -9.05 -0.23
C ALA A 13 23.58 -9.38 0.73
N CYS A 14 23.72 -10.54 1.40
CA CYS A 14 22.79 -11.02 2.43
C CYS A 14 21.33 -11.17 1.96
N THR A 15 21.10 -11.30 0.66
CA THR A 15 19.80 -11.70 0.12
C THR A 15 19.57 -13.19 0.34
N THR A 16 18.35 -13.54 0.75
CA THR A 16 17.94 -14.91 1.03
C THR A 16 16.84 -15.34 0.07
N ILE A 17 17.06 -16.47 -0.61
CA ILE A 17 16.13 -17.04 -1.60
C ILE A 17 15.80 -18.46 -1.18
N ASP A 18 14.55 -18.69 -0.78
CA ASP A 18 14.10 -19.99 -0.34
C ASP A 18 13.76 -20.90 -1.52
N ARG A 19 14.20 -22.16 -1.45
CA ARG A 19 13.76 -23.20 -2.39
C ARG A 19 12.27 -23.45 -2.25
N ALA A 20 11.63 -23.81 -3.37
CA ALA A 20 10.24 -24.25 -3.36
C ALA A 20 10.02 -25.51 -2.52
N LYS A 21 8.81 -25.65 -1.93
CA LYS A 21 8.38 -26.91 -1.31
C LYS A 21 8.31 -28.03 -2.35
N VAL A 22 7.53 -27.80 -3.40
CA VAL A 22 7.42 -28.64 -4.61
C VAL A 22 7.68 -27.76 -5.84
N GLY A 23 8.36 -28.27 -6.87
CA GLY A 23 8.73 -27.49 -8.04
C GLY A 23 9.94 -26.59 -7.81
N GLU A 24 9.85 -25.34 -8.26
CA GLU A 24 10.97 -24.40 -8.32
C GLU A 24 10.58 -23.02 -7.79
N THR A 25 11.50 -22.36 -7.09
CA THR A 25 11.51 -20.89 -6.99
C THR A 25 12.36 -20.38 -8.15
N VAL A 26 11.84 -19.48 -8.97
CA VAL A 26 12.49 -19.05 -10.21
C VAL A 26 12.78 -17.56 -10.16
N ILE A 27 14.01 -17.18 -10.51
CA ILE A 27 14.41 -15.79 -10.78
C ILE A 27 14.68 -15.65 -12.27
N GLY A 28 13.84 -14.88 -12.97
CA GLY A 28 13.93 -14.67 -14.41
C GLY A 28 15.15 -13.85 -14.83
N THR A 29 15.55 -14.02 -16.09
CA THR A 29 16.75 -13.41 -16.70
C THR A 29 16.82 -11.90 -16.49
N GLY A 30 18.01 -11.39 -16.20
CA GLY A 30 18.27 -9.95 -16.10
C GLY A 30 17.65 -9.26 -14.88
N THR A 31 17.03 -10.00 -13.97
CA THR A 31 16.46 -9.45 -12.73
C THR A 31 17.58 -9.04 -11.77
N ARG A 32 17.42 -7.86 -11.16
CA ARG A 32 18.38 -7.27 -10.23
C ARG A 32 17.78 -7.23 -8.83
N ILE A 33 18.45 -7.88 -7.90
CA ILE A 33 18.05 -8.01 -6.52
C ILE A 33 19.13 -7.34 -5.66
N ASP A 34 18.75 -6.31 -4.92
CA ASP A 34 19.67 -5.55 -4.06
C ASP A 34 19.91 -6.30 -2.72
N ASN A 35 20.54 -5.65 -1.76
CA ASN A 35 20.94 -6.24 -0.49
C ASN A 35 19.75 -6.54 0.44
N LEU A 36 19.91 -7.56 1.28
CA LEU A 36 18.95 -7.92 2.34
C LEU A 36 17.51 -8.16 1.82
N VAL A 37 17.36 -8.60 0.57
CA VAL A 37 16.06 -8.98 0.02
C VAL A 37 15.70 -10.39 0.50
N MET A 38 14.42 -10.61 0.82
CA MET A 38 13.88 -11.93 1.12
C MET A 38 12.96 -12.39 -0.02
N ILE A 39 13.26 -13.51 -0.64
CA ILE A 39 12.39 -14.20 -1.61
C ILE A 39 11.91 -15.51 -0.97
N GLY A 40 10.61 -15.59 -0.66
CA GLY A 40 9.98 -16.77 -0.09
C GLY A 40 9.97 -17.99 -1.02
N HIS A 41 9.57 -19.14 -0.48
CA HIS A 41 9.47 -20.38 -1.25
C HIS A 41 8.43 -20.28 -2.38
N ASN A 42 8.62 -21.02 -3.46
CA ASN A 42 7.67 -21.13 -4.58
C ASN A 42 7.47 -19.85 -5.40
N CYS A 43 8.24 -18.79 -5.16
CA CYS A 43 8.09 -17.55 -5.92
C CYS A 43 8.45 -17.73 -7.40
N GLN A 44 7.71 -17.03 -8.26
CA GLN A 44 7.96 -16.95 -9.70
C GLN A 44 8.27 -15.51 -10.07
N ILE A 45 9.56 -15.17 -10.12
CA ILE A 45 10.01 -13.81 -10.43
C ILE A 45 10.29 -13.71 -11.93
N GLY A 46 9.68 -12.72 -12.57
CA GLY A 46 9.81 -12.45 -14.00
C GLY A 46 11.18 -11.89 -14.37
N ARG A 47 11.29 -11.42 -15.61
CA ARG A 47 12.53 -10.92 -16.22
C ARG A 47 12.69 -9.43 -15.97
N HIS A 48 13.95 -8.99 -15.86
CA HIS A 48 14.30 -7.57 -15.74
C HIS A 48 13.59 -6.85 -14.59
N ASN A 49 13.26 -7.56 -13.52
CA ASN A 49 12.68 -6.96 -12.34
C ASN A 49 13.76 -6.25 -11.53
N LEU A 50 13.37 -5.19 -10.82
CA LEU A 50 14.25 -4.44 -9.93
C LEU A 50 13.70 -4.49 -8.51
N LEU A 51 14.38 -5.27 -7.65
CA LEU A 51 14.02 -5.43 -6.25
C LEU A 51 15.05 -4.70 -5.38
N VAL A 52 14.66 -3.56 -4.83
CA VAL A 52 15.54 -2.68 -4.03
C VAL A 52 15.70 -3.23 -2.60
N SER A 53 16.73 -2.75 -1.89
CA SER A 53 17.11 -3.24 -0.57
C SER A 53 15.92 -3.45 0.37
N GLN A 54 15.96 -4.57 1.10
CA GLN A 54 14.96 -4.94 2.11
C GLN A 54 13.54 -5.17 1.58
N VAL A 55 13.36 -5.40 0.27
CA VAL A 55 12.12 -5.97 -0.25
C VAL A 55 11.92 -7.37 0.34
N GLY A 56 10.68 -7.69 0.74
CA GLY A 56 10.31 -8.99 1.28
C GLY A 56 9.10 -9.57 0.57
N PHE A 57 9.30 -10.68 -0.14
CA PHE A 57 8.23 -11.47 -0.73
C PHE A 57 7.96 -12.69 0.14
N ALA A 58 6.69 -12.88 0.50
CA ALA A 58 6.21 -14.11 1.13
C ALA A 58 6.23 -15.29 0.15
N GLY A 59 5.67 -16.44 0.57
CA GLY A 59 5.61 -17.63 -0.28
C GLY A 59 4.71 -17.44 -1.51
N SER A 60 5.00 -18.20 -2.56
CA SER A 60 4.18 -18.29 -3.77
C SER A 60 3.86 -16.95 -4.45
N VAL A 61 4.64 -15.90 -4.19
CA VAL A 61 4.50 -14.61 -4.86
C VAL A 61 4.93 -14.77 -6.31
N SER A 62 4.19 -14.16 -7.22
CA SER A 62 4.55 -14.12 -8.63
C SER A 62 4.62 -12.70 -9.15
N THR A 63 5.48 -12.49 -10.12
CA THR A 63 5.63 -11.19 -10.79
C THR A 63 5.68 -11.41 -12.29
N GLY A 64 5.14 -10.46 -13.05
CA GLY A 64 5.46 -10.28 -14.46
C GLY A 64 6.88 -9.77 -14.68
N ASP A 65 7.11 -9.28 -15.90
CA ASP A 65 8.38 -8.70 -16.32
C ASP A 65 8.44 -7.19 -16.02
N TYR A 66 9.64 -6.64 -15.86
CA TYR A 66 9.89 -5.21 -15.61
C TYR A 66 9.19 -4.63 -14.37
N VAL A 67 8.90 -5.46 -13.37
CA VAL A 67 8.35 -5.04 -12.08
C VAL A 67 9.43 -4.34 -11.26
N VAL A 68 9.07 -3.22 -10.64
CA VAL A 68 9.94 -2.47 -9.74
C VAL A 68 9.35 -2.49 -8.33
N CYS A 69 10.10 -3.04 -7.38
CA CYS A 69 9.78 -2.94 -5.96
C CYS A 69 10.85 -2.06 -5.29
N ALA A 70 10.44 -0.86 -4.88
CA ALA A 70 11.31 0.05 -4.15
C ALA A 70 11.60 -0.45 -2.72
N GLY A 71 12.53 0.22 -2.04
CA GLY A 71 13.07 -0.28 -0.78
C GLY A 71 12.00 -0.56 0.28
N GLN A 72 12.17 -1.64 1.03
CA GLN A 72 11.29 -2.04 2.13
C GLN A 72 9.83 -2.34 1.72
N VAL A 73 9.57 -2.70 0.45
CA VAL A 73 8.25 -3.21 0.06
C VAL A 73 8.04 -4.61 0.64
N GLY A 74 6.87 -4.83 1.24
CA GLY A 74 6.41 -6.15 1.67
C GLY A 74 5.28 -6.67 0.79
N VAL A 75 5.35 -7.93 0.36
CA VAL A 75 4.33 -8.60 -0.46
C VAL A 75 3.83 -9.86 0.23
N ALA A 76 2.50 -9.94 0.41
CA ALA A 76 1.83 -11.06 1.06
C ALA A 76 1.85 -12.33 0.20
N ASP A 77 1.58 -13.46 0.86
CA ASP A 77 1.61 -14.79 0.29
C ASP A 77 0.60 -14.94 -0.87
N HIS A 78 0.99 -15.62 -1.94
CA HIS A 78 0.16 -15.86 -3.14
C HIS A 78 -0.28 -14.62 -3.94
N VAL A 79 0.37 -13.47 -3.75
CA VAL A 79 0.08 -12.25 -4.52
C VAL A 79 0.78 -12.28 -5.89
N HIS A 80 0.09 -11.78 -6.92
CA HIS A 80 0.63 -11.50 -8.25
C HIS A 80 0.86 -10.00 -8.49
N LEU A 81 2.05 -9.64 -8.99
CA LEU A 81 2.36 -8.30 -9.52
C LEU A 81 2.46 -8.38 -11.05
N GLY A 82 1.60 -7.68 -11.78
CA GLY A 82 1.60 -7.71 -13.25
C GLY A 82 2.78 -6.96 -13.89
N ASP A 83 2.97 -7.15 -15.20
CA ASP A 83 4.09 -6.58 -15.97
C ASP A 83 4.21 -5.05 -15.80
N GLY A 84 5.42 -4.56 -15.53
CA GLY A 84 5.67 -3.13 -15.37
C GLY A 84 5.01 -2.50 -14.15
N ALA A 85 4.50 -3.28 -13.19
CA ALA A 85 4.02 -2.75 -11.92
C ALA A 85 5.16 -2.08 -11.14
N ILE A 86 4.91 -0.90 -10.58
CA ILE A 86 5.88 -0.16 -9.77
C ILE A 86 5.31 -0.04 -8.35
N VAL A 87 5.94 -0.67 -7.37
CA VAL A 87 5.55 -0.61 -5.97
C VAL A 87 6.52 0.30 -5.22
N GLY A 88 6.03 1.45 -4.75
CA GLY A 88 6.88 2.43 -4.08
C GLY A 88 7.29 2.03 -2.66
N ALA A 89 8.30 2.72 -2.13
CA ALA A 89 9.00 2.30 -0.92
C ALA A 89 8.07 2.17 0.29
N LYS A 90 8.35 1.19 1.15
CA LYS A 90 7.56 0.86 2.36
C LYS A 90 6.10 0.49 2.11
N ALA A 91 5.72 0.18 0.86
CA ALA A 91 4.35 -0.24 0.58
C ALA A 91 4.10 -1.68 1.05
N GLY A 92 2.85 -1.95 1.43
CA GLY A 92 2.39 -3.27 1.89
C GLY A 92 1.34 -3.86 0.95
N VAL A 93 1.76 -4.79 0.10
CA VAL A 93 0.92 -5.44 -0.92
C VAL A 93 0.26 -6.68 -0.33
N HIS A 94 -1.08 -6.72 -0.36
CA HIS A 94 -1.90 -7.78 0.25
C HIS A 94 -2.90 -8.40 -0.74
N ARG A 95 -2.88 -7.94 -1.99
CA ARG A 95 -3.75 -8.40 -3.08
C ARG A 95 -3.02 -8.19 -4.41
N ASP A 96 -3.51 -8.86 -5.45
CA ASP A 96 -2.92 -8.75 -6.79
C ASP A 96 -2.93 -7.31 -7.30
N MET A 97 -1.81 -6.95 -7.93
CA MET A 97 -1.55 -5.63 -8.47
C MET A 97 -1.47 -5.73 -10.00
N PRO A 98 -2.44 -5.18 -10.74
CA PRO A 98 -2.32 -5.01 -12.19
C PRO A 98 -0.98 -4.40 -12.64
N GLY A 99 -0.53 -4.80 -13.83
CA GLY A 99 0.67 -4.24 -14.46
C GLY A 99 0.50 -2.80 -14.95
N GLY A 100 1.62 -2.16 -15.30
CA GLY A 100 1.66 -0.86 -15.98
C GLY A 100 1.23 0.34 -15.13
N GLN A 101 1.18 0.19 -13.81
CA GLN A 101 0.76 1.25 -12.89
C GLN A 101 1.61 1.28 -11.62
N THR A 102 1.59 2.44 -10.96
CA THR A 102 2.35 2.69 -9.74
C THR A 102 1.46 2.59 -8.50
N TYR A 103 1.98 1.93 -7.48
CA TYR A 103 1.32 1.68 -6.21
C TYR A 103 2.08 2.30 -5.04
N LEU A 104 1.34 2.75 -4.03
CA LEU A 104 1.87 3.30 -2.79
C LEU A 104 1.05 2.85 -1.59
N GLY A 105 1.63 3.02 -0.40
CA GLY A 105 0.95 2.89 0.88
C GLY A 105 0.93 1.47 1.44
N ALA A 106 0.47 1.37 2.68
CA ALA A 106 0.24 0.12 3.39
C ALA A 106 -1.11 0.24 4.08
N PRO A 107 -2.21 -0.31 3.51
CA PRO A 107 -2.27 -1.16 2.32
C PRO A 107 -1.89 -0.45 1.00
N ALA A 108 -1.25 -1.20 0.10
CA ALA A 108 -0.88 -0.69 -1.22
C ALA A 108 -2.11 -0.48 -2.12
N GLY A 109 -2.14 0.65 -2.83
CA GLY A 109 -3.16 1.01 -3.80
C GLY A 109 -2.62 1.95 -4.90
N PRO A 110 -3.41 2.25 -5.94
CA PRO A 110 -2.98 3.12 -7.03
C PRO A 110 -2.52 4.49 -6.53
N VAL A 111 -1.38 4.97 -7.04
CA VAL A 111 -0.69 6.18 -6.56
C VAL A 111 -1.63 7.38 -6.39
N ALA A 112 -2.47 7.68 -7.38
CA ALA A 112 -3.35 8.85 -7.35
C ALA A 112 -4.41 8.77 -6.23
N GLU A 113 -4.96 7.58 -5.99
CA GLU A 113 -5.95 7.35 -4.94
C GLU A 113 -5.29 7.39 -3.55
N THR A 114 -4.19 6.66 -3.38
CA THR A 114 -3.49 6.57 -2.10
C THR A 114 -2.92 7.93 -1.68
N THR A 115 -2.36 8.70 -2.61
CA THR A 115 -1.90 10.07 -2.30
C THR A 115 -3.05 10.95 -1.83
N ARG A 116 -4.23 10.85 -2.45
CA ARG A 116 -5.42 11.61 -2.01
C ARG A 116 -5.82 11.24 -0.57
N GLN A 117 -5.83 9.94 -0.25
CA GLN A 117 -6.13 9.45 1.11
C GLN A 117 -5.10 9.95 2.12
N LEU A 118 -3.80 9.92 1.80
CA LEU A 118 -2.74 10.43 2.66
C LEU A 118 -2.87 11.94 2.90
N MET A 119 -3.24 12.72 1.88
CA MET A 119 -3.49 14.16 2.04
C MET A 119 -4.72 14.43 2.91
N ALA A 120 -5.77 13.61 2.80
CA ALA A 120 -6.93 13.70 3.68
C ALA A 120 -6.55 13.42 5.15
N LEU A 121 -5.72 12.39 5.39
CA LEU A 121 -5.22 12.09 6.74
C LEU A 121 -4.37 13.25 7.31
N LYS A 122 -3.53 13.88 6.47
CA LYS A 122 -2.76 15.06 6.86
C LYS A 122 -3.65 16.24 7.29
N ARG A 123 -4.82 16.39 6.66
CA ARG A 123 -5.82 17.44 6.95
C ARG A 123 -6.78 17.09 8.09
N LEU A 124 -6.68 15.89 8.68
CA LEU A 124 -7.57 15.45 9.74
C LEU A 124 -7.59 16.40 10.97
N PRO A 125 -6.45 17.01 11.40
CA PRO A 125 -6.48 17.99 12.48
C PRO A 125 -7.32 19.24 12.15
N ASP A 126 -7.15 19.79 10.94
CA ASP A 126 -7.92 20.97 10.48
C ASP A 126 -9.42 20.65 10.41
N LEU A 127 -9.75 19.44 9.95
CA LEU A 127 -11.13 18.96 9.92
C LEU A 127 -11.72 18.86 11.33
N ARG A 128 -10.97 18.33 12.30
CA ARG A 128 -11.41 18.26 13.70
C ARG A 128 -11.70 19.65 14.28
N ASP A 129 -10.85 20.62 13.99
CA ASP A 129 -11.01 21.98 14.51
C ASP A 129 -12.22 22.68 13.83
N THR A 130 -12.42 22.42 12.53
CA THR A 130 -13.64 22.84 11.81
C THR A 130 -14.90 22.24 12.41
N VAL A 131 -14.91 20.92 12.71
CA VAL A 131 -16.06 20.25 13.34
C VAL A 131 -16.37 20.87 14.71
N ARG A 132 -15.35 21.12 15.54
CA ARG A 132 -15.54 21.78 16.84
C ARG A 132 -16.13 23.19 16.72
N GLN A 133 -15.71 23.92 15.68
CA GLN A 133 -16.25 25.25 15.42
C GLN A 133 -17.73 25.16 15.01
N LEU A 134 -18.06 24.26 14.09
CA LEU A 134 -19.44 24.00 13.66
C LEU A 134 -20.34 23.55 14.82
N GLU A 135 -19.84 22.71 15.73
CA GLU A 135 -20.58 22.29 16.94
C GLU A 135 -20.94 23.49 17.84
N ARG A 136 -20.01 24.45 18.01
CA ARG A 136 -20.25 25.67 18.79
C ARG A 136 -21.31 26.55 18.14
N GLU A 137 -21.17 26.80 16.84
CA GLU A 137 -22.12 27.61 16.07
C GLU A 137 -23.52 26.98 16.08
N MET A 138 -23.61 25.65 15.92
CA MET A 138 -24.88 24.92 16.00
C MET A 138 -25.52 25.01 17.40
N ALA A 139 -24.72 24.94 18.48
CA ALA A 139 -25.23 25.09 19.84
C ALA A 139 -25.77 26.50 20.09
N GLU A 140 -25.11 27.52 19.55
CA GLU A 140 -25.58 28.91 19.63
C GLU A 140 -26.87 29.12 18.83
N LEU A 141 -26.94 28.62 17.59
CA LEU A 141 -28.13 28.71 16.74
C LEU A 141 -29.33 28.01 17.38
N ARG A 142 -29.16 26.82 17.95
CA ARG A 142 -30.24 26.12 18.66
C ARG A 142 -30.76 26.91 19.84
N ARG A 143 -29.89 27.50 20.67
CA ARG A 143 -30.31 28.37 21.78
C ARG A 143 -31.14 29.57 21.32
N ARG A 144 -30.82 30.13 20.15
CA ARG A 144 -31.58 31.26 19.58
C ARG A 144 -32.95 30.84 19.06
N LEU A 145 -33.07 29.64 18.51
CA LEU A 145 -34.33 29.09 18.00
C LEU A 145 -35.23 28.57 19.13
N ASP A 146 -34.65 28.05 20.22
CA ASP A 146 -35.37 27.50 21.37
C ASP A 146 -35.78 28.58 22.41
N GLY A 147 -35.47 29.85 22.18
CA GLY A 147 -35.84 30.97 23.05
C GLY A 147 -37.11 31.71 22.62
N PRO A 148 -37.82 32.32 23.59
CA PRO A 148 -38.95 31.72 24.30
C PRO A 148 -40.17 31.48 23.40
N SER A 149 -40.89 30.36 23.62
CA SER A 149 -42.22 30.16 23.03
C SER A 149 -43.13 31.34 23.37
N GLU A 150 -43.81 31.89 22.36
CA GLU A 150 -44.88 32.89 22.46
C GLU A 150 -46.11 32.35 23.25
N THR A 151 -45.96 32.09 24.55
CA THR A 151 -47.09 31.68 25.42
C THR A 151 -47.31 32.65 26.59
N ALA A 152 -46.85 33.89 26.47
CA ALA A 152 -47.03 34.92 27.51
C ALA A 152 -47.96 36.08 27.10
N GLU A 153 -48.86 35.90 26.12
CA GLU A 153 -49.74 37.00 25.65
C GLU A 153 -51.26 36.76 25.79
N SER A 154 -51.72 35.87 26.69
CA SER A 154 -53.17 35.65 26.88
C SER A 154 -53.63 35.37 28.32
N ALA A 155 -53.01 35.94 29.36
CA ALA A 155 -53.51 35.83 30.74
C ALA A 155 -53.70 37.17 31.45
N ALA A 156 -53.95 38.25 30.69
CA ALA A 156 -54.41 39.53 31.23
C ALA A 156 -55.66 39.98 30.45
N ALA A 157 -56.78 39.34 30.73
CA ALA A 157 -58.14 39.83 30.46
C ALA A 157 -59.09 39.26 31.52
#